data_AF-A0A6A3DBC6-F1
#
_entry.id   AF-A0A6A3DBC6-F1
#
_cell.length_a   1.000
_cell.length_b   1.000
_cell.length_c   1.000
_cell.angle_alpha   90.00
_cell.angle_beta   90.00
_cell.angle_gamma   90.00
#
_symmetry.space_group_name_H-M   'P 1'
#
loop_
_entity.id
_entity.type
_entity.pdbx_description
1 polymer ?
#
loop_
_entity_poly.entity_id
_entity_poly.type
_entity_poly.pdbx_seq_one_letter_code
_entity_poly.pdbx_strand_id
1 'polypeptide(L)'
;MSKRKCVNRTEQEKINLLKEWRDNPEWDIQEASRRLGVKEATLRGWKKLYWHRLDSFVGSKRKRKKGKGPGPRRKLKPYEDRLVDYFFSLREKGKCRFGDILFYCQNIDDFLRDFPELSGQKSWVDRFIKHYSK
;
A
#
# COMPACT_ATOMS: atom_id res chain seq x y z
N MET A 1 25.94 17.22 -5.30
CA MET A 1 25.62 15.90 -4.70
C MET A 1 24.67 15.14 -5.60
N SER A 2 25.12 14.05 -6.25
CA SER A 2 24.31 13.26 -7.19
C SER A 2 23.11 12.62 -6.47
N LYS A 3 21.88 12.89 -6.94
CA LYS A 3 20.65 12.30 -6.39
C LYS A 3 20.76 10.77 -6.50
N ARG A 4 20.87 10.09 -5.36
CA ARG A 4 20.99 8.62 -5.30
C ARG A 4 19.77 8.00 -5.99
N LYS A 5 19.98 7.40 -7.18
CA LYS A 5 18.94 6.61 -7.87
C LYS A 5 18.55 5.44 -6.97
N CYS A 6 17.31 5.46 -6.49
CA CYS A 6 16.72 4.32 -5.78
C CYS A 6 16.47 3.20 -6.82
N VAL A 7 17.39 2.23 -6.89
CA VAL A 7 17.24 1.08 -7.80
C VAL A 7 16.18 0.15 -7.24
N ASN A 8 14.96 0.25 -7.77
CA ASN A 8 13.88 -0.66 -7.41
C ASN A 8 14.08 -1.99 -8.15
N ARG A 9 14.74 -2.95 -7.47
CA ARG A 9 14.98 -4.30 -8.00
C ARG A 9 13.75 -5.19 -7.89
N THR A 10 13.54 -6.05 -8.89
CA THR A 10 12.44 -7.04 -8.89
C THR A 10 12.62 -8.06 -7.77
N GLU A 11 11.56 -8.77 -7.38
CA GLU A 11 11.70 -9.84 -6.38
C GLU A 11 12.60 -10.97 -6.93
N GLN A 12 12.53 -11.25 -8.23
CA GLN A 12 13.41 -12.23 -8.87
C GLN A 12 14.89 -11.83 -8.84
N GLU A 13 15.23 -10.57 -9.14
CA GLU A 13 16.62 -10.08 -9.02
C GLU A 13 17.15 -10.22 -7.59
N LYS A 14 16.31 -9.96 -6.57
CA LYS A 14 16.71 -10.12 -5.16
C LYS A 14 17.03 -11.56 -4.82
N ILE A 15 16.22 -12.50 -5.30
CA ILE A 15 16.41 -13.93 -5.06
C ILE A 15 17.65 -14.45 -5.76
N ASN A 16 17.87 -14.05 -7.02
CA ASN A 16 19.06 -14.45 -7.77
C ASN A 16 20.34 -13.99 -7.05
N LEU A 17 20.39 -12.73 -6.60
CA LEU A 17 21.54 -12.21 -5.83
C LEU A 17 21.71 -12.93 -4.48
N LEU A 18 20.62 -13.34 -3.84
CA LEU A 18 20.70 -14.15 -2.61
C LEU A 18 21.14 -15.60 -2.87
N LYS A 19 20.78 -16.18 -4.02
CA LYS A 19 21.29 -17.49 -4.46
C LYS A 19 22.78 -17.42 -4.75
N GLU A 20 23.23 -16.39 -5.48
CA GLU A 20 24.66 -16.14 -5.69
C GLU A 20 25.41 -15.99 -4.35
N TRP A 21 24.84 -15.32 -3.35
CA TRP A 21 25.44 -15.26 -2.01
C TRP A 21 25.42 -16.62 -1.28
N ARG A 22 24.36 -17.42 -1.44
CA ARG A 22 24.30 -18.77 -0.85
C ARG A 22 25.34 -19.70 -1.47
N ASP A 23 25.55 -19.60 -2.77
CA ASP A 23 26.50 -20.42 -3.53
C ASP A 23 27.96 -20.01 -3.25
N ASN A 24 28.17 -18.84 -2.65
CA ASN A 24 29.49 -18.33 -2.23
C ASN A 24 29.53 -18.09 -0.71
N PRO A 25 29.61 -19.16 0.12
CA PRO A 25 29.58 -19.06 1.58
C PRO A 25 30.79 -18.32 2.17
N GLU A 26 31.87 -18.14 1.41
CA GLU A 26 33.06 -17.39 1.81
C GLU A 26 32.83 -15.87 1.87
N TRP A 27 31.77 -15.37 1.25
CA TRP A 27 31.49 -13.95 1.24
C TRP A 27 30.84 -13.51 2.55
N ASP A 28 31.62 -12.79 3.36
CA ASP A 28 31.04 -11.97 4.43
C ASP A 28 30.10 -10.91 3.83
N ILE A 29 29.19 -10.39 4.64
CA ILE A 29 28.15 -9.48 4.19
C ILE A 29 28.68 -8.19 3.55
N GLN A 30 29.87 -7.75 3.96
CA GLN A 30 30.55 -6.60 3.37
C GLN A 30 31.04 -6.91 1.96
N GLU A 31 31.66 -8.08 1.77
CA GLU A 31 32.15 -8.52 0.47
C GLU A 31 30.98 -8.84 -0.46
N ALA A 32 29.93 -9.49 0.04
CA ALA A 32 28.68 -9.70 -0.71
C ALA A 32 28.04 -8.37 -1.12
N SER A 33 28.02 -7.37 -0.23
CA SER A 33 27.53 -6.02 -0.53
C SER A 33 28.32 -5.35 -1.66
N ARG A 34 29.66 -5.51 -1.63
CA ARG A 34 30.58 -4.97 -2.65
C ARG A 34 30.40 -5.67 -4.00
N ARG A 35 30.40 -7.01 -4.01
CA ARG A 35 30.27 -7.85 -5.21
C ARG A 35 28.90 -7.72 -5.87
N LEU A 36 27.83 -7.76 -5.08
CA LEU A 36 26.45 -7.69 -5.57
C LEU A 36 25.97 -6.26 -5.83
N GLY A 37 26.76 -5.24 -5.45
CA GLY A 37 26.40 -3.83 -5.59
C GLY A 37 25.11 -3.49 -4.83
N VAL A 38 24.94 -4.04 -3.62
CA VAL A 38 23.74 -3.88 -2.78
C VAL A 38 24.19 -3.47 -1.39
N LYS A 39 23.59 -2.41 -0.82
CA LYS A 39 23.88 -2.01 0.56
C LYS A 39 23.66 -3.17 1.55
N GLU A 40 24.56 -3.31 2.52
CA GLU A 40 24.49 -4.33 3.58
C GLU A 40 23.13 -4.37 4.28
N ALA A 41 22.60 -3.21 4.70
CA ALA A 41 21.29 -3.15 5.36
C ALA A 41 20.16 -3.73 4.49
N THR A 42 20.23 -3.52 3.18
CA THR A 42 19.27 -4.07 2.21
C THR A 42 19.46 -5.58 2.06
N LEU A 43 20.70 -6.07 1.98
CA LEU A 43 21.01 -7.50 1.93
C LEU A 43 20.56 -8.23 3.20
N ARG A 44 20.81 -7.67 4.39
CA ARG A 44 20.29 -8.20 5.67
C ARG A 44 18.77 -8.31 5.65
N GLY A 45 18.11 -7.26 5.17
CA GLY A 45 16.66 -7.24 5.02
C GLY A 45 16.15 -8.33 4.07
N TRP A 46 16.81 -8.52 2.93
CA TRP A 46 16.43 -9.57 1.98
C TRP A 46 16.69 -10.96 2.53
N LYS A 47 17.84 -11.19 3.20
CA LYS A 47 18.16 -12.45 3.86
C LYS A 47 17.06 -12.83 4.85
N LYS A 48 16.65 -11.92 5.75
CA LYS A 48 15.58 -12.20 6.71
C LYS A 48 14.24 -12.58 6.05
N LEU A 49 13.92 -11.99 4.89
CA LEU A 49 12.63 -12.18 4.22
C LEU A 49 12.58 -13.40 3.29
N TYR A 50 13.66 -13.67 2.57
CA TYR A 50 13.65 -14.62 1.46
C TYR A 50 14.54 -15.85 1.69
N TRP A 51 15.50 -15.81 2.62
CA TRP A 51 16.53 -16.87 2.78
C TRP A 51 15.93 -18.26 3.01
N HIS A 52 14.90 -18.38 3.83
CA HIS A 52 14.22 -19.65 4.10
C HIS A 52 13.34 -20.15 2.94
N ARG A 53 13.07 -19.31 1.93
CA ARG A 53 12.19 -19.63 0.80
C ARG A 53 12.90 -19.57 -0.55
N LEU A 54 14.24 -19.48 -0.57
CA LEU A 54 15.02 -19.33 -1.82
C LEU A 54 14.79 -20.47 -2.82
N ASP A 55 14.56 -21.69 -2.32
CA ASP A 55 14.38 -22.88 -3.16
C ASP A 55 12.95 -23.01 -3.72
N SER A 56 11.96 -22.48 -3.00
CA SER A 56 10.54 -22.56 -3.39
C SER A 56 10.05 -21.31 -4.14
N PHE A 57 10.77 -20.18 -4.05
CA PHE A 57 10.26 -18.89 -4.50
C PHE A 57 10.78 -18.52 -5.91
N VAL A 58 9.92 -18.67 -6.91
CA VAL A 58 10.10 -18.04 -8.23
C VAL A 58 9.58 -16.61 -8.11
N GLY A 59 10.43 -15.70 -7.62
CA GLY A 59 10.02 -14.32 -7.35
C GLY A 59 9.36 -13.66 -8.55
N SER A 60 8.46 -12.72 -8.26
CA SER A 60 7.76 -12.01 -9.33
C SER A 60 8.73 -11.15 -10.15
N LYS A 61 8.69 -11.31 -11.48
CA LYS A 61 9.33 -10.37 -12.45
C LYS A 61 8.74 -8.97 -12.38
N ARG A 62 7.55 -8.81 -11.78
CA ARG A 62 6.88 -7.51 -11.69
C ARG A 62 7.54 -6.68 -10.60
N LYS A 63 8.10 -5.52 -10.98
CA LYS A 63 8.47 -4.50 -9.98
C LYS A 63 7.20 -4.09 -9.24
N ARG A 64 7.20 -4.19 -7.91
CA ARG A 64 6.13 -3.64 -7.07
C ARG A 64 5.98 -2.17 -7.45
N LYS A 65 4.87 -1.80 -8.10
CA LYS A 65 4.54 -0.40 -8.39
C LYS A 65 4.48 0.31 -7.05
N LYS A 66 5.36 1.30 -6.84
CA LYS A 66 5.29 2.23 -5.71
C LYS A 66 3.85 2.80 -5.72
N GLY A 67 3.02 2.43 -4.74
CA GLY A 67 1.65 2.93 -4.59
C GLY A 67 0.48 2.04 -5.03
N LYS A 68 0.66 0.78 -5.45
CA LYS A 68 -0.46 -0.14 -5.77
C LYS A 68 -0.54 -1.39 -4.87
N GLY A 69 -0.10 -1.29 -3.62
CA GLY A 69 -0.63 -2.20 -2.59
C GLY A 69 -2.02 -1.70 -2.16
N PRO A 70 -2.90 -2.56 -1.62
CA PRO A 70 -3.94 -2.02 -0.76
C PRO A 70 -3.20 -1.18 0.29
N GLY A 71 -3.53 0.10 0.39
CA GLY A 71 -2.94 0.97 1.40
C GLY A 71 -3.16 0.38 2.80
N PRO A 72 -2.73 1.09 3.84
CA PRO A 72 -3.18 0.78 5.20
C PRO A 72 -4.68 0.49 5.17
N ARG A 73 -5.12 -0.66 5.69
CA ARG A 73 -6.54 -1.03 5.72
C ARG A 73 -7.29 0.16 6.30
N ARG A 74 -8.26 0.70 5.54
CA ARG A 74 -9.09 1.82 5.99
C ARG A 74 -9.69 1.41 7.33
N LYS A 75 -9.43 2.20 8.37
CA LYS A 75 -10.16 2.04 9.64
C LYS A 75 -11.58 2.50 9.36
N LEU A 76 -12.54 1.57 9.41
CA LEU A 76 -13.95 1.90 9.33
C LEU A 76 -14.26 2.87 10.48
N LYS A 77 -14.85 4.01 10.13
CA LYS A 77 -15.29 4.97 11.14
C LYS A 77 -16.64 4.49 11.70
N PRO A 78 -16.97 4.76 12.97
CA PRO A 78 -18.21 4.27 13.59
C PRO A 78 -19.50 4.67 12.85
N TYR A 79 -19.46 5.83 12.19
CA TYR A 79 -20.58 6.36 11.41
C TYR A 79 -20.60 5.87 9.94
N GLU A 80 -19.59 5.10 9.52
CA GLU A 80 -19.48 4.61 8.14
C GLU A 80 -20.53 3.55 7.83
N ASP A 81 -20.90 2.69 8.79
CA ASP A 81 -21.92 1.66 8.59
C ASP A 81 -23.29 2.29 8.24
N ARG A 82 -23.71 3.31 9.00
CA ARG A 82 -24.95 4.06 8.73
C ARG A 82 -24.92 4.77 7.37
N LEU A 83 -23.75 5.28 6.98
CA LEU A 83 -23.56 5.92 5.67
C LEU A 83 -23.63 4.92 4.52
N VAL A 84 -23.14 3.70 4.72
CA VAL A 84 -23.22 2.62 3.73
C VAL A 84 -24.67 2.21 3.51
N ASP A 85 -25.45 2.02 4.58
CA ASP A 85 -26.87 1.70 4.49
C ASP A 85 -27.65 2.80 3.75
N TYR A 86 -27.39 4.06 4.12
CA TYR A 86 -28.00 5.21 3.45
C TYR A 86 -27.62 5.27 1.96
N PHE A 87 -26.34 5.06 1.64
CA PHE A 87 -25.82 5.05 0.27
C PHE A 87 -26.48 3.97 -0.61
N PHE A 88 -26.62 2.75 -0.10
CA PHE A 88 -27.29 1.67 -0.83
C PHE A 88 -28.78 1.95 -1.03
N SER A 89 -29.47 2.49 -0.02
CA SER A 89 -30.87 2.89 -0.15
C SER A 89 -31.10 3.98 -1.22
N LEU A 90 -30.16 4.91 -1.37
CA LEU A 90 -30.19 5.94 -2.41
C LEU A 90 -29.87 5.39 -3.81
N ARG A 91 -28.97 4.40 -3.88
CA ARG A 91 -28.62 3.67 -5.11
C ARG A 91 -29.81 2.90 -5.65
N GLU A 92 -30.53 2.16 -4.80
CA GLU A 92 -31.74 1.42 -5.17
C GLU A 92 -32.82 2.35 -5.72
N LYS A 93 -32.94 3.56 -5.16
CA LYS A 93 -33.87 4.59 -5.62
C LYS A 93 -33.40 5.36 -6.87
N GLY A 94 -32.20 5.07 -7.39
CA GLY A 94 -31.62 5.74 -8.57
C GLY A 94 -31.23 7.20 -8.35
N LYS A 95 -31.13 7.68 -7.10
CA LYS A 95 -30.96 9.10 -6.75
C LYS A 95 -29.69 9.38 -5.95
N CYS A 96 -28.67 8.55 -6.07
CA CYS A 96 -27.43 8.72 -5.31
C CYS A 96 -26.57 9.88 -5.85
N ARG A 97 -26.81 11.12 -5.40
CA ARG A 97 -25.97 12.28 -5.73
C ARG A 97 -24.93 12.52 -4.64
N PHE A 98 -23.79 13.09 -5.04
CA PHE A 98 -22.72 13.48 -4.12
C PHE A 98 -23.21 14.42 -3.01
N GLY A 99 -24.10 15.36 -3.36
CA GLY A 99 -24.67 16.34 -2.42
C GLY A 99 -25.49 15.69 -1.30
N ASP A 100 -26.26 14.64 -1.61
CA ASP A 100 -27.11 13.97 -0.63
C ASP A 100 -26.28 13.22 0.43
N ILE A 101 -25.17 12.62 -0.01
CA ILE A 101 -24.22 11.94 0.89
C ILE A 101 -23.45 12.97 1.72
N LEU A 102 -22.99 14.06 1.10
CA LEU A 102 -22.30 15.13 1.83
C LEU A 102 -23.21 15.75 2.88
N PHE A 103 -24.46 16.03 2.54
CA PHE A 103 -25.45 16.56 3.46
C PHE A 103 -25.71 15.60 4.62
N TYR A 104 -25.87 14.31 4.35
CA TYR A 104 -26.04 13.32 5.42
C TYR A 104 -24.80 13.24 6.32
N CYS A 105 -23.58 13.24 5.78
CA CYS A 105 -22.35 13.29 6.57
C CYS A 105 -22.26 14.55 7.45
N GLN A 106 -22.70 15.71 6.95
CA GLN A 106 -22.71 16.96 7.71
C GLN A 106 -23.71 16.99 8.87
N ASN A 107 -24.67 16.06 8.91
CA ASN A 107 -25.58 15.88 10.04
C ASN A 107 -25.03 14.91 11.11
N ILE A 108 -23.78 14.48 10.99
CA ILE A 108 -23.12 13.57 11.94
C ILE A 108 -22.02 14.33 12.69
N ASP A 109 -22.21 14.55 13.99
CA ASP A 109 -21.26 15.32 14.81
C ASP A 109 -19.85 14.71 14.81
N ASP A 110 -19.75 13.38 14.87
CA ASP A 110 -18.46 12.67 14.80
C ASP A 110 -17.74 12.89 13.47
N PHE A 111 -18.48 13.02 12.37
CA PHE A 111 -17.92 13.30 11.06
C PHE A 111 -17.38 14.73 10.98
N LEU A 112 -18.12 15.70 11.52
CA LEU A 112 -17.66 17.09 11.59
C LEU A 112 -16.43 17.23 12.50
N ARG A 113 -16.35 16.46 13.58
CA ARG A 113 -15.17 16.40 14.45
C ARG A 113 -13.95 15.84 13.73
N ASP A 114 -14.12 14.79 12.94
CA ASP A 114 -13.04 14.18 12.16
C ASP A 114 -12.62 15.03 10.94
N PHE A 115 -13.57 15.77 10.35
CA PHE A 115 -13.39 16.59 9.15
C PHE A 115 -14.01 17.99 9.34
N PRO A 116 -13.33 18.89 10.07
CA PRO A 116 -13.85 20.24 10.35
C PRO A 116 -13.92 21.12 9.09
N GLU A 117 -13.03 20.92 8.13
CA GLU A 117 -13.00 21.69 6.88
C GLU A 117 -13.83 21.04 5.77
N LEU A 118 -14.58 21.86 5.04
CA LEU A 118 -15.40 21.42 3.89
C LEU A 118 -14.57 20.75 2.79
N SER A 119 -13.30 21.16 2.61
CA SER A 119 -12.34 20.54 1.69
C SER A 119 -12.10 19.06 2.04
N GLY A 120 -11.87 18.79 3.33
CA GLY A 120 -11.67 17.45 3.88
C GLY A 120 -12.92 16.59 3.79
N GLN A 121 -14.09 17.18 4.10
CA GLN A 121 -15.39 16.51 3.99
C GLN A 121 -15.64 16.04 2.55
N LYS A 122 -15.48 16.94 1.56
CA LYS A 122 -15.66 16.61 0.15
C LYS A 122 -14.70 15.52 -0.32
N SER A 123 -13.42 15.60 0.08
CA SER A 123 -12.42 14.58 -0.28
C SER A 123 -12.75 13.21 0.31
N TRP A 124 -13.26 13.17 1.54
CA TRP A 124 -13.67 11.92 2.16
C TRP A 124 -14.88 11.30 1.47
N VAL A 125 -15.91 12.10 1.18
CA VAL A 125 -17.13 11.64 0.49
C VAL A 125 -16.80 11.11 -0.91
N ASP A 126 -15.94 11.79 -1.66
CA ASP A 126 -15.48 11.30 -2.98
C ASP A 126 -14.79 9.93 -2.87
N ARG A 127 -13.92 9.75 -1.87
CA ARG A 127 -13.26 8.45 -1.62
C ARG A 127 -14.24 7.37 -1.17
N PHE A 128 -15.23 7.72 -0.35
CA PHE A 128 -16.29 6.82 0.10
C PHE A 128 -17.09 6.30 -1.10
N ILE A 129 -17.62 7.19 -1.94
CA ILE A 129 -18.39 6.81 -3.13
C ILE A 129 -17.54 5.92 -4.06
N LYS A 130 -16.29 6.30 -4.34
CA LYS A 130 -15.38 5.49 -5.18
C LYS A 130 -15.07 4.11 -4.60
N HIS A 131 -15.15 3.95 -3.28
CA HIS A 131 -14.91 2.68 -2.62
C HIS A 131 -16.10 1.74 -2.76
N TYR A 132 -17.31 2.23 -2.51
CA TYR A 132 -18.55 1.44 -2.50
C TYR A 132 -19.30 1.42 -3.84
N SER A 133 -18.81 2.13 -4.86
CA SER A 133 -19.33 2.10 -6.23
C SER A 133 -18.66 1.03 -7.13
N LYS A 134 -17.87 0.13 -6.56
CA LYS A 134 -17.28 -1.00 -7.28
C LYS A 134 -18.21 -2.19 -7.27
#